data_AF-A0A392RVI2-F1
#
_entry.id   AF-A0A392RVI2-F1
#
_cell.length_a   1.000
_cell.length_b   1.000
_cell.length_c   1.000
_cell.angle_alpha   90.00
_cell.angle_beta   90.00
_cell.angle_gamma   90.00
#
_symmetry.space_group_name_H-M   'P 1'
#
loop_
_entity.id
_entity.type
_entity.pdbx_description
1 polymer ?
#
loop_
_entity_poly.entity_id
_entity_poly.type
_entity_poly.pdbx_seq_one_letter_code
_entity_poly.pdbx_strand_id
1 'polypeptide(L)' 'AGVYAGFSRAQLVRTILELNDTMLETANSQFHNVVAQLRVLNVELELNVDGLDEEKEVRDGRLVTPPREEN' A
#
# COMPACT_ATOMS: atom_id res chain seq x y z
N ALA A 1 -25.70 15.54 -11.40
CA ALA A 1 -24.69 14.88 -12.26
C ALA A 1 -23.51 14.45 -11.38
N GLY A 2 -22.82 13.36 -11.73
CA GLY A 2 -21.66 12.88 -10.96
C GLY A 2 -20.46 13.82 -11.05
N VAL A 3 -19.50 13.69 -10.12
CA VAL A 3 -18.32 14.56 -9.97
C VAL A 3 -17.52 14.70 -11.28
N TYR A 4 -17.49 13.65 -12.11
CA TYR A 4 -16.72 13.60 -13.35
C TYR A 4 -17.55 13.76 -14.64
N ALA A 5 -18.84 14.07 -14.53
CA ALA A 5 -19.76 14.05 -15.68
C ALA A 5 -19.41 15.06 -16.79
N GLY A 6 -18.62 16.10 -16.49
CA GLY A 6 -18.16 17.10 -17.45
C GLY A 6 -16.72 16.88 -17.96
N PHE A 7 -16.06 15.80 -17.58
CA PHE A 7 -14.66 15.58 -17.94
C PHE A 7 -14.54 15.13 -19.40
N SER A 8 -13.57 15.68 -20.12
CA SER A 8 -13.09 15.07 -21.36
C SER A 8 -12.41 13.72 -21.06
N ARG A 9 -12.29 12.85 -22.07
CA ARG A 9 -11.56 11.57 -21.94
C ARG A 9 -10.14 11.77 -21.39
N ALA A 10 -9.43 12.80 -21.85
CA ALA A 10 -8.07 13.10 -21.40
C ALA A 10 -8.03 13.52 -19.92
N GLN A 11 -8.98 14.36 -19.48
CA GLN A 11 -9.09 14.76 -18.08
C GLN A 11 -9.41 13.58 -17.17
N LEU A 12 -10.33 12.70 -17.59
CA LEU A 12 -10.67 11.51 -16.82
C LEU A 12 -9.47 10.57 -16.67
N VAL A 13 -8.72 10.31 -17.76
CA VAL A 13 -7.51 9.48 -17.71
C VAL A 13 -6.47 10.08 -16.77
N ARG A 14 -6.21 11.39 -16.86
CA ARG A 14 -5.27 12.07 -15.98
C ARG A 14 -5.65 11.92 -14.51
N THR A 15 -6.92 12.15 -14.17
CA THR A 15 -7.38 12.06 -12.78
C THR A 15 -7.31 10.65 -12.23
N ILE A 16 -7.54 9.62 -13.05
CA ILE A 16 -7.34 8.22 -12.65
C ILE A 16 -5.86 7.96 -12.33
N LEU A 17 -4.95 8.43 -13.17
CA LEU A 17 -3.50 8.26 -12.93
C LEU A 17 -3.05 8.98 -11.66
N GLU A 18 -3.44 10.24 -11.48
CA GLU A 18 -3.12 11.02 -10.26
C GLU A 18 -3.69 10.37 -8.99
N LEU A 19 -4.90 9.82 -9.06
CA LEU A 19 -5.52 9.10 -7.95
C LEU A 19 -4.74 7.81 -7.62
N ASN A 20 -4.37 7.03 -8.65
CA ASN A 20 -3.58 5.81 -8.47
C ASN A 20 -2.22 6.12 -7.85
N ASP A 21 -1.50 7.12 -8.33
CA ASP A 21 -0.20 7.54 -7.78
C ASP A 21 -0.34 7.96 -6.31
N THR A 22 -1.37 8.76 -6.01
CA THR A 22 -1.64 9.23 -4.64
C THR A 22 -2.00 8.07 -3.70
N MET A 23 -2.80 7.13 -4.17
CA MET A 23 -3.18 5.95 -3.38
C MET A 23 -1.98 5.05 -3.09
N LEU A 24 -1.10 4.84 -4.07
CA LEU A 24 0.12 4.06 -3.91
C LEU A 24 1.07 4.69 -2.87
N GLU A 25 1.34 5.98 -3.01
CA GLU A 25 2.20 6.71 -2.07
C GLU A 25 1.63 6.72 -0.64
N THR A 26 0.30 6.86 -0.52
CA THR A 26 -0.41 6.82 0.76
C THR A 26 -0.31 5.43 1.41
N ALA A 27 -0.54 4.36 0.65
CA ALA A 27 -0.48 2.99 1.17
C ALA A 27 0.94 2.65 1.66
N ASN A 28 1.96 3.00 0.88
CA ASN A 28 3.36 2.81 1.25
C ASN A 28 3.71 3.58 2.55
N SER A 29 3.31 4.85 2.63
CA SER A 29 3.54 5.67 3.83
C SER A 29 2.84 5.10 5.07
N GLN A 30 1.61 4.59 4.92
CA GLN A 30 0.87 3.98 6.02
C GLN A 30 1.52 2.68 6.50
N PHE A 31 1.99 1.84 5.57
CA PHE A 31 2.71 0.61 5.90
C PHE A 31 3.94 0.91 6.76
N HIS A 32 4.81 1.81 6.31
CA HIS A 32 6.01 2.19 7.06
C HIS A 32 5.68 2.84 8.42
N ASN A 33 4.62 3.64 8.50
CA ASN A 33 4.16 4.21 9.75
C ASN A 33 3.72 3.12 10.74
N VAL A 34 2.99 2.10 10.29
CA VAL A 34 2.60 0.95 11.15
C VAL A 34 3.84 0.18 11.62
N VAL A 35 4.80 -0.08 10.73
CA VAL A 35 6.07 -0.74 11.10
C VAL A 35 6.81 0.07 12.17
N ALA A 36 6.87 1.39 12.04
CA ALA A 36 7.48 2.27 13.04
C ALA A 36 6.74 2.22 14.38
N GLN A 37 5.40 2.27 14.37
CA GLN A 37 4.59 2.13 15.59
C GLN A 37 4.82 0.80 16.29
N LEU A 38 4.88 -0.31 15.55
CA LEU A 38 5.16 -1.63 16.12
C LEU A 38 6.52 -1.66 16.83
N ARG A 39 7.56 -1.08 16.24
CA ARG A 39 8.88 -0.95 16.87
C ARG A 39 8.84 -0.18 18.18
N VAL A 40 8.10 0.93 18.21
CA VAL A 40 7.93 1.75 19.43
C VAL A 40 7.19 0.99 20.52
N LEU A 41 6.12 0.28 20.17
CA LEU A 41 5.31 -0.47 21.11
C LEU A 41 5.99 -1.72 21.68
N ASN A 42 7.00 -2.25 20.98
CA ASN A 42 7.71 -3.47 21.36
C ASN A 42 9.18 -3.17 21.69
N VAL A 43 9.46 -2.07 22.41
CA VAL A 43 10.85 -1.66 22.70
C VAL A 43 11.67 -2.74 23.45
N GLU A 44 11.02 -3.59 24.25
CA GLU A 44 11.67 -4.66 25.01
C GLU A 44 11.92 -5.93 24.18
N LEU A 45 11.32 -6.03 22.99
CA LEU A 45 11.44 -7.16 22.07
C LEU A 45 11.96 -6.62 20.74
N GLU A 46 13.22 -6.89 20.39
CA GLU A 46 13.75 -6.47 19.10
C GLU A 46 12.95 -7.14 17.96
N LEU A 47 12.01 -6.38 17.39
CA LEU A 47 11.19 -6.83 16.28
C LEU A 47 12.07 -6.92 15.03
N ASN A 48 12.20 -8.14 14.53
CA ASN A 48 12.74 -8.36 13.20
C ASN A 48 11.69 -7.93 12.16
N VAL A 49 12.06 -6.94 11.35
CA VAL A 49 11.23 -6.44 10.23
C VAL A 49 11.89 -6.74 8.88
N ASP A 50 12.97 -7.52 8.87
CA ASP A 50 13.65 -7.89 7.64
C ASP A 50 12.69 -8.63 6.70
N GLY A 51 12.64 -8.20 5.45
CA GLY A 51 11.74 -8.74 4.44
C GLY A 51 10.26 -8.34 4.57
N LEU A 52 9.88 -7.49 5.54
CA LEU A 52 8.57 -6.85 5.56
C LEU A 52 8.45 -5.86 4.40
N ASP A 53 7.33 -5.98 3.68
CA ASP A 53 7.01 -5.21 2.49
C ASP A 53 5.48 -5.21 2.34
N GLU A 54 4.90 -4.11 1.85
CA GLU A 54 3.45 -3.89 1.80
C GLU A 54 2.71 -4.90 0.91
N GLU A 55 3.41 -5.54 -0.02
CA GLU A 55 2.85 -6.55 -0.93
C GLU A 55 2.98 -7.97 -0.37
N LYS A 56 3.69 -8.18 0.76
CA LYS A 56 3.86 -9.48 1.38
C LYS A 56 2.67 -9.87 2.23
N GLU A 57 2.39 -11.16 2.27
CA GLU A 57 1.40 -11.75 3.17
C GLU A 57 2.07 -12.79 4.08
N VAL A 58 1.42 -13.07 5.22
CA VAL A 58 1.86 -14.15 6.12
C VAL A 58 1.10 -15.43 5.76
N ARG A 59 1.81 -16.46 5.29
CA ARG A 59 1.28 -17.82 5.12
C ARG A 59 2.11 -18.79 5.95
N ASP A 60 1.45 -19.55 6.82
CA ASP A 60 2.09 -20.52 7.72
C ASP A 60 3.25 -19.92 8.55
N GLY A 61 3.09 -18.67 9.00
CA GLY A 61 4.10 -17.95 9.77
C GLY A 61 5.31 -17.46 8.97
N ARG A 62 5.26 -17.48 7.64
CA ARG A 62 6.31 -16.99 6.74
C ARG A 62 5.80 -15.84 5.89
N LEU A 63 6.68 -14.87 5.65
CA LEU A 63 6.43 -13.80 4.67
C LEU A 63 6.59 -14.37 3.27
N VAL A 64 5.55 -14.26 2.46
CA VAL A 64 5.54 -14.72 1.06
C VAL A 64 5.02 -13.62 0.15
N THR A 65 5.48 -13.62 -1.11
CA THR A 65 4.84 -12.80 -2.14
C THR A 65 3.60 -13.55 -2.62
N PRO A 66 2.41 -12.93 -2.58
CA PRO A 66 1.21 -13.55 -3.10
C PRO A 66 1.37 -13.88 -4.58
N PRO A 67 0.69 -14.92 -5.09
CA PRO A 67 0.64 -15.15 -6.52
C PRO A 67 0.10 -13.90 -7.20
N ARG A 68 0.74 -13.47 -8.28
CA ARG A 68 0.25 -12.35 -9.07
C ARG A 68 -1.14 -12.72 -9.56
N GLU A 69 -2.15 -11.90 -9.27
CA GLU A 69 -3.46 -12.07 -9.88
C GLU A 69 -3.30 -11.84 -11.39
N GLU A 70 -3.25 -12.93 -12.15
CA GLU A 70 -3.40 -12.88 -13.60
C GLU A 70 -4.84 -12.44 -13.90
N ASN A 71 -4.99 -11.17 -14.29
CA ASN A 71 -6.25 -10.61 -14.81
C ASN A 71 -6.31 -10.79 -16.33
#